data_AF-A0A4Q0HG41-F1
#
_entry.id   AF-A0A4Q0HG41-F1
#
_cell.length_a   1.000
_cell.length_b   1.000
_cell.length_c   1.000
_cell.angle_alpha   90.00
_cell.angle_beta   90.00
_cell.angle_gamma   90.00
#
_symmetry.space_group_name_H-M   'P 1'
#
loop_
_entity.id
_entity.type
_entity.pdbx_description
1 polymer ?
#
loop_
_entity_poly.entity_id
_entity_poly.type
_entity_poly.pdbx_seq_one_letter_code
_entity_poly.pdbx_strand_id
1 'polypeptide(L)' 'VAGPLNAGSFGPNPLDKTFGPHVVFQKAPPAQNTSPFAGFQFFGEVQIDGQTAELTVMLRDLDGVSVFEQKLQPA' A
#
# COMPACT_ATOMS: atom_id res chain seq x y z
N VAL A 1 -3.13 2.14 -4.49
CA VAL A 1 -2.86 0.73 -4.84
C VAL A 1 -1.40 0.60 -5.20
N ALA A 2 -0.70 -0.44 -4.74
CA ALA A 2 0.66 -0.73 -5.19
C ALA A 2 0.62 -1.18 -6.66
N GLY A 3 1.33 -0.48 -7.54
CA GLY A 3 1.38 -0.77 -8.97
C GLY A 3 2.46 -1.79 -9.33
N PRO A 4 2.64 -2.09 -10.63
CA PRO A 4 3.73 -2.92 -11.10
C PRO A 4 5.10 -2.37 -10.69
N LEU A 5 6.04 -3.26 -10.40
CA LEU A 5 7.41 -2.88 -10.04
C LEU A 5 8.08 -2.12 -11.19
N ASN A 6 8.80 -1.04 -10.86
CA ASN A 6 9.50 -0.16 -11.81
C ASN A 6 8.60 0.53 -12.85
N ALA A 7 7.29 0.62 -12.62
CA ALA A 7 6.38 1.42 -13.45
C ALA A 7 6.28 2.87 -12.95
N GLY A 8 5.80 3.76 -13.83
CA GLY A 8 5.44 5.12 -13.43
C GLY A 8 4.30 5.12 -12.42
N SER A 9 4.35 6.03 -11.44
CA SER A 9 3.34 6.12 -10.37
C SER A 9 2.21 7.09 -10.77
N PHE A 10 0.99 6.78 -10.32
CA PHE A 10 -0.23 7.53 -10.64
C PHE A 10 -1.12 7.77 -9.42
N GLY A 11 -2.16 8.58 -9.63
CA GLY A 11 -3.22 8.83 -8.66
C GLY A 11 -2.95 10.03 -7.74
N PRO A 12 -3.80 10.22 -6.71
CA PRO A 12 -4.96 9.37 -6.43
C PRO A 12 -6.11 9.64 -7.40
N ASN A 13 -6.91 8.61 -7.69
CA ASN A 13 -8.18 8.80 -8.38
C ASN A 13 -9.28 9.16 -7.36
N PRO A 14 -10.32 9.91 -7.77
CA PRO A 14 -11.48 10.16 -6.92
C PRO A 14 -12.07 8.84 -6.38
N LEU A 15 -12.39 8.80 -5.09
CA LEU A 15 -13.03 7.64 -4.46
C LEU A 15 -14.51 7.59 -4.85
N ASP A 16 -14.93 6.51 -5.50
CA ASP A 16 -16.35 6.20 -5.70
C ASP A 16 -16.99 5.82 -4.35
N LYS A 17 -18.07 6.52 -3.97
CA LYS A 17 -18.71 6.37 -2.66
C LYS A 17 -19.90 5.40 -2.65
N THR A 18 -20.19 4.72 -3.76
CA THR A 18 -21.41 3.91 -3.96
C THR A 18 -21.67 2.88 -2.85
N PHE A 19 -20.62 2.30 -2.26
CA PHE A 19 -20.72 1.27 -1.21
C PHE A 19 -20.16 1.70 0.15
N GLY A 20 -20.05 3.01 0.40
CA GLY A 20 -19.44 3.54 1.62
C GLY A 20 -17.99 3.10 1.88
N PRO A 21 -17.11 3.00 0.86
CA PRO A 21 -15.72 2.64 1.11
C PRO A 21 -15.02 3.73 1.91
N HIS A 22 -14.04 3.31 2.70
CA HIS A 22 -13.18 4.21 3.49
C HIS A 22 -11.74 4.07 3.01
N VAL A 23 -11.11 5.22 2.71
CA VAL A 23 -9.66 5.28 2.45
C VAL A 23 -8.97 5.44 3.79
N VAL A 24 -8.45 4.33 4.32
CA VAL A 24 -7.71 4.32 5.59
C VAL A 24 -6.24 4.72 5.44
N PHE A 25 -5.71 4.64 4.20
CA PHE A 25 -4.35 5.03 3.87
C PHE A 25 -4.24 5.49 2.42
N GLN A 26 -3.51 6.58 2.19
CA GLN A 26 -3.22 7.10 0.85
C GLN A 26 -1.84 7.76 0.82
N LYS A 27 -0.99 7.29 -0.10
CA LYS A 27 0.30 7.91 -0.45
C LYS A 27 0.42 7.87 -1.97
N ALA A 28 0.60 9.02 -2.60
CA ALA A 28 0.52 9.20 -4.04
C ALA A 28 1.61 10.17 -4.54
N PRO A 29 2.04 10.05 -5.81
CA PRO A 29 3.06 10.94 -6.35
C PRO A 29 2.53 12.37 -6.54
N PRO A 30 3.41 13.38 -6.62
CA PRO A 30 3.02 14.77 -6.86
C PRO A 30 2.49 15.01 -8.28
N ALA A 31 2.84 14.13 -9.23
CA ALA A 31 2.40 14.18 -10.61
C ALA A 31 2.10 12.78 -11.15
N GLN A 32 1.25 12.70 -12.18
CA GLN A 32 1.00 11.44 -12.87
C GLN A 32 2.22 10.99 -13.67
N ASN A 33 2.35 9.67 -13.87
CA ASN A 33 3.47 9.06 -14.56
C ASN A 33 4.84 9.48 -13.97
N THR A 34 4.88 9.66 -12.64
CA THR A 34 6.12 10.03 -11.95
C THR A 34 7.12 8.89 -12.04
N SER A 35 8.39 9.23 -12.28
CA SER A 35 9.49 8.27 -12.42
C SER A 35 9.53 7.26 -11.25
N PRO A 36 9.83 5.97 -11.53
CA PRO A 36 10.05 4.98 -10.49
C PRO A 36 11.13 5.40 -9.48
N PHE A 37 12.11 6.20 -9.89
CA PHE A 37 13.18 6.71 -9.02
C PHE A 37 12.76 7.83 -8.07
N ALA A 38 11.52 8.33 -8.16
CA ALA A 38 11.06 9.45 -7.34
C ALA A 38 10.54 9.03 -5.95
N GLY A 39 10.74 7.78 -5.51
CA GLY A 39 10.37 7.32 -4.16
C GLY A 39 8.89 6.96 -3.98
N PHE A 40 8.12 6.83 -5.07
CA PHE A 40 6.68 6.49 -5.03
C PHE A 40 6.37 5.08 -5.55
N GLN A 41 7.32 4.16 -5.44
CA GLN A 41 7.04 2.73 -5.62
C GLN A 41 6.79 2.09 -4.27
N PHE A 42 5.83 1.18 -4.23
CA PHE A 42 5.42 0.49 -3.02
C PHE A 42 5.17 -0.98 -3.32
N PHE A 43 5.40 -1.84 -2.33
CA PHE A 43 5.10 -3.26 -2.42
C PHE A 43 4.43 -3.76 -1.14
N GLY A 44 3.53 -4.73 -1.30
CA GLY A 44 2.84 -5.36 -0.17
C GLY A 44 3.68 -6.49 0.42
N GLU A 45 3.66 -6.61 1.74
CA GLU A 45 4.22 -7.73 2.49
C GLU A 45 3.16 -8.26 3.45
N VAL A 46 3.10 -9.59 3.59
CA VAL A 46 2.23 -10.26 4.55
C VAL A 46 3.08 -11.20 5.39
N GLN A 47 3.00 -11.05 6.70
CA GLN A 47 3.58 -11.96 7.67
C GLN A 47 2.47 -12.67 8.44
N ILE A 48 2.65 -13.97 8.69
CA ILE A 48 1.71 -14.79 9.47
C ILE A 48 2.49 -15.37 10.64
N ASP A 49 2.04 -15.10 11.85
CA ASP A 49 2.60 -15.73 13.05
C ASP A 49 2.14 -17.20 13.13
N GLY A 50 3.10 -18.13 13.20
CA GLY A 50 2.80 -19.57 13.18
C GLY A 50 2.16 -20.13 14.45
N GLN A 51 2.19 -19.38 15.56
CA GLN A 51 1.60 -19.81 16.84
C GLN A 51 0.21 -19.21 17.04
N THR A 52 0.03 -17.93 16.70
CA THR A 52 -1.20 -17.18 16.94
C THR A 52 -2.09 -17.07 15.71
N ALA A 53 -1.55 -17.34 14.52
CA ALA A 53 -2.19 -17.03 13.24
C ALA A 53 -2.51 -15.54 13.02
N GLU A 54 -1.90 -14.62 13.79
CA GLU A 54 -1.98 -13.17 13.53
C GLU A 54 -1.38 -12.87 12.15
N LEU A 55 -2.13 -12.16 11.31
CA LEU A 55 -1.70 -11.73 9.99
C LEU A 55 -1.35 -10.24 10.03
N THR A 56 -0.08 -9.92 9.79
CA THR A 56 0.40 -8.53 9.66
C THR A 56 0.54 -8.18 8.18
N VAL A 57 -0.30 -7.27 7.69
CA VAL A 57 -0.24 -6.71 6.34
C VAL A 57 0.54 -5.40 6.39
N MET A 58 1.58 -5.29 5.58
CA MET A 58 2.37 -4.07 5.44
C MET A 58 2.39 -3.59 3.99
N LEU A 59 2.45 -2.27 3.84
CA LEU A 59 2.86 -1.63 2.60
C LEU A 59 4.21 -0.98 2.84
N ARG A 60 5.22 -1.35 2.04
CA ARG A 60 6.58 -0.81 2.14
C ARG A 60 6.90 0.13 0.98
N ASP A 61 7.78 1.09 1.22
CA ASP A 61 8.42 1.88 0.15
C ASP A 61 9.72 1.21 -0.36
N LEU A 62 10.38 1.87 -1.32
CA LEU A 62 11.62 1.38 -1.96
C LEU A 62 12.76 1.11 -0.98
N ASP A 63 12.81 1.80 0.15
CA ASP A 63 13.85 1.64 1.16
C ASP A 63 13.49 0.53 2.17
N GLY A 64 12.36 -0.16 1.95
CA GLY A 64 11.85 -1.21 2.83
C GLY A 64 11.13 -0.68 4.07
N VAL A 65 10.92 0.63 4.17
CA VAL A 65 10.23 1.25 5.32
C VAL A 65 8.74 0.96 5.21
N SER A 66 8.14 0.48 6.31
CA SER A 66 6.69 0.31 6.39
C SER A 66 6.02 1.68 6.43
N VAL A 67 5.22 1.98 5.40
CA VAL A 67 4.43 3.22 5.31
C VAL A 67 3.00 3.03 5.78
N PHE A 68 2.55 1.78 5.91
CA PHE A 68 1.27 1.39 6.48
C PHE A 68 1.35 -0.05 7.00
N GLU A 69 0.75 -0.31 8.15
CA GLU A 69 0.65 -1.63 8.75
C GLU A 69 -0.75 -1.87 9.33
N GLN A 70 -1.29 -3.07 9.14
CA GLN A 70 -2.52 -3.52 9.75
C GLN A 70 -2.36 -4.96 10.25
N LYS A 71 -2.70 -5.17 11.52
CA LYS A 71 -2.78 -6.51 12.11
C LYS A 71 -4.21 -7.03 12.06
N LEU A 72 -4.36 -8.30 11.71
CA LEU A 72 -5.61 -9.02 11.64
C LEU A 72 -5.51 -10.25 12.53
N GLN A 73 -6.41 -10.34 13.51
CA GLN A 73 -6.54 -11.52 14.35
C GLN A 73 -7.34 -12.59 13.59
N PRO A 74 -7.06 -13.89 13.82
CA PRO A 74 -7.96 -14.95 13.37
C PRO A 74 -9.34 -14.84 14.06
N ALA A 75 -10.35 -15.41 13.40
CA ALA A 75 -11.75 -15.40 13.87
C ALA A 75 -12.00 -16.41 15.01
#